data_AF-A0A7W4NPW9-F1
#
_entry.id   AF-A0A7W4NPW9-F1
#
_cell.length_a   1.000
_cell.length_b   1.000
_cell.length_c   1.000
_cell.angle_alpha   90.00
_cell.angle_beta   90.00
_cell.angle_gamma   90.00
#
_symmetry.space_group_name_H-M   'P 1'
#
loop_
_entity.id
_entity.type
_entity.pdbx_description
1 polymer ?
#
loop_
_entity_poly.entity_id
_entity_poly.type
_entity_poly.pdbx_seq_one_letter_code
_entity_poly.pdbx_strand_id
1 'polypeptide(L)'
;MAANQFERHGKGRKVLKELFANPEKVSVIHYSCESFYNLPDGRSPRITSIAIRKLDNAQTESFSIHQIAEIRGTGLSGAEIGPYYNEYEKAMLDAYFAFLKINSERKFIHWNMRDQNYGFRAIEHRYRVLGGDPYIIQDDRKIDLSRLLIDLYGVSYIGHPRIENLANKNKIEALDFMTGKQEAEAFENGKYVDLHRSTLRKVDVFCNFAQRAFDKSLKTNSSWKAAHGLSWKTVIYLSKSLNQKAV
;
A
#
# COMPACT_ATOMS: atom_id res chain seq x y z
N MET A 1 -0.13 28.53 -4.16
CA MET A 1 0.64 28.11 -5.35
C MET A 1 0.91 26.62 -5.25
N ALA A 2 0.66 25.84 -6.31
CA ALA A 2 1.04 24.44 -6.31
C ALA A 2 2.56 24.32 -6.14
N ALA A 3 3.01 23.49 -5.19
CA ALA A 3 4.43 23.27 -4.95
C ALA A 3 5.10 22.79 -6.25
N ASN A 4 6.17 23.46 -6.67
CA ASN A 4 6.94 23.03 -7.84
C ASN A 4 7.64 21.68 -7.54
N GLN A 5 8.12 21.00 -8.57
CA GLN A 5 8.71 19.67 -8.40
C GLN A 5 9.94 19.66 -7.45
N PHE A 6 10.69 20.75 -7.37
CA PHE A 6 11.82 20.88 -6.43
C PHE A 6 11.35 20.84 -4.97
N GLU A 7 10.31 21.60 -4.63
CA GLU A 7 9.71 21.59 -3.29
C GLU A 7 9.11 20.22 -2.95
N ARG A 8 8.42 19.60 -3.91
CA ARG A 8 7.84 18.24 -3.75
C ARG A 8 8.93 17.21 -3.49
N HIS A 9 10.01 17.23 -4.26
CA HIS A 9 11.17 16.37 -4.05
C HIS A 9 11.76 16.54 -2.66
N GLY A 10 11.97 17.79 -2.23
CA GLY A 10 12.47 18.10 -0.88
C GLY A 10 11.57 17.56 0.23
N LYS A 11 10.25 17.76 0.11
CA LYS A 11 9.25 17.24 1.05
C LYS A 11 9.25 15.71 1.08
N GLY A 12 9.21 15.05 -0.08
CA GLY A 12 9.25 13.59 -0.17
C GLY A 12 10.52 13.00 0.44
N ARG A 13 11.68 13.65 0.24
CA ARG A 13 12.93 13.26 0.89
C ARG A 13 12.88 13.40 2.41
N LYS A 14 12.22 14.43 2.93
CA LYS A 14 12.03 14.60 4.38
C LYS A 14 11.16 13.47 4.96
N VAL A 15 10.04 13.15 4.30
CA VAL A 15 9.15 12.05 4.71
C VAL A 15 9.90 10.72 4.75
N LEU A 16 10.65 10.36 3.70
CA LEU A 16 11.43 9.13 3.71
C LEU A 16 12.46 9.09 4.85
N LYS A 17 13.18 10.19 5.09
CA LYS A 17 14.15 10.27 6.19
C LYS A 17 13.49 10.05 7.55
N GLU A 18 12.31 10.62 7.78
CA GLU A 18 11.57 10.42 9.04
C GLU A 18 11.14 8.97 9.24
N LEU A 19 10.68 8.30 8.18
CA LEU A 19 10.27 6.88 8.25
C LEU A 19 11.45 5.96 8.58
N PHE A 20 12.57 6.13 7.86
CA PHE A 20 13.75 5.29 8.04
C PHE A 20 14.61 5.67 9.26
N ALA A 21 14.33 6.78 9.92
CA ALA A 21 14.96 7.13 11.19
C ALA A 21 14.39 6.33 12.38
N ASN A 22 13.15 5.82 12.27
CA ASN A 22 12.49 5.02 13.31
C ASN A 22 11.75 3.83 12.66
N PRO A 23 12.45 2.91 11.96
CA PRO A 23 11.82 1.85 11.19
C PRO A 23 11.00 0.89 12.07
N GLU A 24 11.30 0.78 13.37
CA GLU A 24 10.57 -0.01 14.35
C GLU A 24 9.15 0.53 14.62
N LYS A 25 8.87 1.77 14.22
CA LYS A 25 7.53 2.40 14.30
C LYS A 25 6.83 2.46 12.95
N VAL A 26 7.35 1.77 11.94
CA VAL A 26 6.82 1.80 10.58
C VAL A 26 6.47 0.40 10.11
N SER A 27 5.29 0.27 9.50
CA SER A 27 4.83 -0.94 8.83
C SER A 27 4.45 -0.63 7.38
N VAL A 28 4.51 -1.64 6.53
CA VAL A 28 3.99 -1.61 5.16
C VAL A 28 2.75 -2.50 5.11
N ILE A 29 1.64 -1.98 4.61
CA ILE A 29 0.35 -2.68 4.56
C ILE A 29 -0.20 -2.77 3.13
N HIS A 30 -0.81 -3.90 2.83
CA HIS A 30 -1.64 -4.08 1.64
C HIS A 30 -2.72 -5.13 1.88
N TYR A 31 -3.74 -5.15 1.01
CA TYR A 31 -4.81 -6.13 1.07
C TYR A 31 -5.30 -6.53 -0.32
N SER A 32 -5.82 -7.74 -0.40
CA SER A 32 -6.54 -8.27 -1.56
C SER A 32 -8.03 -8.35 -1.26
N CYS A 33 -8.85 -8.18 -2.29
CA CYS A 33 -10.30 -8.28 -2.21
C CYS A 33 -10.89 -8.82 -3.52
N GLU A 34 -12.18 -9.16 -3.48
CA GLU A 34 -13.03 -9.30 -4.65
C GLU A 34 -12.91 -8.07 -5.57
N SER A 35 -13.13 -8.29 -6.86
CA SER A 35 -13.10 -7.19 -7.83
C SER A 35 -14.12 -6.12 -7.47
N PHE A 36 -13.66 -4.89 -7.28
CA PHE A 36 -14.54 -3.74 -7.05
C PHE A 36 -15.11 -3.14 -8.35
N TYR A 37 -14.65 -3.58 -9.53
CA TYR A 37 -15.18 -3.14 -10.83
C TYR A 37 -16.42 -3.93 -11.26
N ASN A 38 -16.62 -5.14 -10.71
CA ASN A 38 -17.64 -6.09 -11.15
C ASN A 38 -18.76 -6.28 -10.11
N LEU A 39 -19.10 -5.23 -9.36
CA LEU A 39 -20.15 -5.27 -8.34
C LEU A 39 -21.36 -4.43 -8.79
N PRO A 40 -22.29 -4.98 -9.59
CA PRO A 40 -23.44 -4.24 -10.11
C PRO A 40 -24.44 -3.83 -9.02
N ASP A 41 -24.42 -4.52 -7.87
CA ASP A 41 -25.24 -4.23 -6.70
C ASP A 41 -24.66 -3.11 -5.81
N GLY A 42 -23.45 -2.63 -6.11
CA GLY A 42 -22.78 -1.57 -5.34
C GLY A 42 -22.34 -1.98 -3.94
N ARG A 43 -22.34 -3.28 -3.60
CA ARG A 43 -21.91 -3.73 -2.27
C ARG A 43 -20.42 -3.51 -2.06
N SER A 44 -19.99 -3.40 -0.80
CA SER A 44 -18.57 -3.38 -0.46
C SER A 44 -17.91 -4.71 -0.90
N PRO A 45 -16.77 -4.68 -1.63
CA PRO A 45 -16.05 -5.89 -2.02
C PRO A 45 -15.64 -6.73 -0.81
N ARG A 46 -15.71 -8.05 -0.95
CA ARG A 46 -15.21 -9.00 0.06
C ARG A 46 -13.69 -8.94 0.17
N ILE A 47 -13.16 -8.83 1.38
CA ILE A 47 -11.72 -8.86 1.66
C ILE A 47 -11.29 -10.30 1.81
N THR A 48 -10.16 -10.64 1.18
CA THR A 48 -9.66 -12.02 1.12
C THR A 48 -8.40 -12.20 1.96
N SER A 49 -7.54 -11.17 1.98
CA SER A 49 -6.37 -11.15 2.86
C SER A 49 -5.84 -9.73 3.09
N ILE A 50 -5.16 -9.54 4.22
CA ILE A 50 -4.44 -8.33 4.60
C ILE A 50 -3.05 -8.76 5.08
N ALA A 51 -1.99 -8.10 4.60
CA ALA A 51 -0.64 -8.31 5.07
C ALA A 51 -0.05 -7.01 5.62
N ILE A 52 0.70 -7.13 6.73
CA ILE A 52 1.39 -6.02 7.39
C ILE A 52 2.82 -6.46 7.70
N ARG A 53 3.79 -5.86 7.03
CA ARG A 53 5.23 -6.14 7.19
C ARG A 53 5.90 -5.03 7.98
N LYS A 54 6.59 -5.37 9.07
CA LYS A 54 7.39 -4.40 9.84
C LYS A 54 8.62 -3.97 9.03
N LEU A 55 8.91 -2.67 9.02
CA LEU A 55 9.98 -2.12 8.17
C LEU A 55 11.39 -2.46 8.71
N ASP A 56 11.56 -2.59 10.01
CA ASP A 56 12.84 -2.81 10.69
C ASP A 56 13.37 -4.24 10.58
N ASN A 57 12.50 -5.24 10.78
CA ASN A 57 12.93 -6.63 10.93
C ASN A 57 12.24 -7.60 9.97
N ALA A 58 11.45 -7.09 9.03
CA ALA A 58 10.77 -7.89 8.01
C ALA A 58 9.83 -8.98 8.56
N GLN A 59 9.45 -8.96 9.85
CA GLN A 59 8.36 -9.82 10.33
C GLN A 59 7.06 -9.35 9.68
N THR A 60 6.27 -10.31 9.20
CA THR A 60 5.00 -10.06 8.54
C THR A 60 3.88 -10.72 9.33
N GLU A 61 2.91 -9.91 9.74
CA GLU A 61 1.63 -10.38 10.21
C GLU A 61 0.66 -10.42 9.04
N SER A 62 -0.15 -11.47 8.93
CA SER A 62 -1.16 -11.55 7.90
C SER A 62 -2.46 -12.16 8.41
N PHE A 63 -3.54 -11.74 7.78
CA PHE A 63 -4.91 -12.12 8.10
C PHE A 63 -5.55 -12.55 6.80
N SER A 64 -6.04 -13.78 6.70
CA SER A 64 -6.60 -14.28 5.45
C SER A 64 -7.73 -15.28 5.68
N ILE A 65 -8.63 -15.36 4.71
CA ILE A 65 -9.83 -16.21 4.79
C ILE A 65 -9.46 -17.69 4.95
N HIS A 66 -8.46 -18.20 4.22
CA HIS A 66 -8.07 -19.62 4.33
C HIS A 66 -7.45 -19.95 5.69
N GLN A 67 -6.70 -19.02 6.31
CA GLN A 67 -6.18 -19.23 7.68
C GLN A 67 -7.32 -19.32 8.69
N ILE A 68 -8.35 -18.47 8.57
CA ILE A 68 -9.52 -18.55 9.44
C ILE A 68 -10.30 -19.85 9.20
N ALA A 69 -10.45 -20.27 7.94
CA ALA A 69 -11.09 -21.53 7.60
C ALA A 69 -10.35 -22.74 8.22
N GLU A 70 -9.01 -22.74 8.13
CA GLU A 70 -8.15 -23.76 8.73
C GLU A 70 -8.29 -23.81 10.25
N ILE A 71 -8.22 -22.65 10.93
CA ILE A 71 -8.41 -22.55 12.39
C ILE A 71 -9.77 -23.11 12.82
N ARG A 72 -10.79 -22.95 11.98
CA ARG A 72 -12.16 -23.42 12.23
C ARG A 72 -12.41 -24.86 11.78
N GLY A 73 -11.38 -25.56 11.28
CA GLY A 73 -11.48 -26.94 10.84
C GLY A 73 -12.32 -27.14 9.56
N THR A 74 -12.49 -26.10 8.74
CA THR A 74 -13.14 -26.20 7.43
C THR A 74 -12.10 -26.46 6.34
N GLY A 75 -12.45 -27.21 5.29
CA GLY A 75 -11.59 -27.37 4.14
C GLY A 75 -11.29 -26.04 3.43
N LEU A 76 -10.19 -26.01 2.69
CA LEU A 76 -9.63 -24.78 2.10
C LEU A 76 -10.19 -24.47 0.70
N SER A 77 -11.11 -25.29 0.20
CA SER A 77 -11.69 -25.06 -1.12
C SER A 77 -12.69 -23.91 -1.10
N GLY A 78 -12.86 -23.26 -2.25
CA GLY A 78 -13.84 -22.19 -2.42
C GLY A 78 -15.28 -22.62 -2.07
N ALA A 79 -15.64 -23.86 -2.41
CA ALA A 79 -16.97 -24.42 -2.16
C ALA A 79 -17.26 -24.62 -0.67
N GLU A 80 -16.24 -24.97 0.12
CA GLU A 80 -16.38 -25.18 1.57
C GLU A 80 -16.36 -23.86 2.35
N ILE A 81 -15.56 -22.89 1.90
CA ILE A 81 -15.47 -21.57 2.52
C ILE A 81 -16.69 -20.70 2.17
N GLY A 82 -17.21 -20.80 0.95
CA GLY A 82 -18.27 -19.93 0.42
C GLY A 82 -19.48 -19.74 1.34
N PRO A 83 -20.09 -20.81 1.88
CA PRO A 83 -21.24 -20.72 2.79
C PRO A 83 -20.97 -19.91 4.08
N TYR A 84 -19.73 -19.89 4.55
CA TYR A 84 -19.33 -19.26 5.81
C TYR A 84 -18.50 -17.97 5.60
N TYR A 85 -18.39 -17.49 4.35
CA TYR A 85 -17.44 -16.45 3.99
C TYR A 85 -17.56 -15.19 4.86
N ASN A 86 -18.78 -14.67 5.05
CA ASN A 86 -19.00 -13.46 5.85
C ASN A 86 -18.56 -13.65 7.32
N GLU A 87 -18.75 -14.84 7.87
CA GLU A 87 -18.33 -15.17 9.24
C GLU A 87 -16.80 -15.23 9.34
N TYR A 88 -16.15 -15.84 8.36
CA TYR A 88 -14.69 -15.96 8.32
C TYR A 88 -14.02 -14.61 8.07
N GLU A 89 -14.59 -13.82 7.16
CA GLU A 89 -14.15 -12.46 6.91
C GLU A 89 -14.31 -11.58 8.14
N LYS A 90 -15.42 -11.69 8.87
CA LYS A 90 -15.61 -10.94 10.12
C LYS A 90 -14.53 -11.32 11.14
N ALA A 91 -14.28 -12.62 11.35
CA ALA A 91 -13.26 -13.07 12.30
C ALA A 91 -11.83 -12.65 11.89
N MET A 92 -11.52 -12.70 10.60
CA MET A 92 -10.26 -12.17 10.05
C MET A 92 -10.11 -10.67 10.34
N LEU A 93 -11.19 -9.90 10.15
CA LEU A 93 -11.19 -8.45 10.40
C LEU A 93 -11.16 -8.12 11.90
N ASP A 94 -11.82 -8.91 12.75
CA ASP A 94 -11.72 -8.80 14.21
C ASP A 94 -10.23 -8.88 14.64
N ALA A 95 -9.49 -9.88 14.12
CA ALA A 95 -8.06 -10.04 14.39
C ALA A 95 -7.21 -8.88 13.84
N TYR A 96 -7.48 -8.44 12.61
CA TYR A 96 -6.79 -7.30 12.00
C TYR A 96 -6.99 -6.00 12.80
N PHE A 97 -8.22 -5.66 13.18
CA PHE A 97 -8.49 -4.43 13.93
C PHE A 97 -7.97 -4.50 15.38
N ALA A 98 -7.96 -5.69 16.00
CA ALA A 98 -7.29 -5.90 17.28
C ALA A 98 -5.78 -5.63 17.16
N PHE A 99 -5.13 -6.13 16.11
CA PHE A 99 -3.73 -5.85 15.83
C PHE A 99 -3.47 -4.35 15.64
N LEU A 100 -4.32 -3.65 14.87
CA LEU A 100 -4.18 -2.21 14.66
C LEU A 100 -4.30 -1.40 15.96
N LYS A 101 -5.21 -1.78 16.85
CA LYS A 101 -5.41 -1.11 18.13
C LYS A 101 -4.14 -1.16 19.00
N ILE A 102 -3.50 -2.34 19.07
CA ILE A 102 -2.24 -2.55 19.79
C ILE A 102 -1.08 -1.77 19.14
N ASN A 103 -1.10 -1.65 17.81
CA ASN A 103 -0.06 -1.01 17.02
C ASN A 103 -0.42 0.41 16.56
N SER A 104 -1.31 1.07 17.32
CA SER A 104 -1.94 2.33 16.92
C SER A 104 -0.93 3.42 16.59
N GLU A 105 0.16 3.52 17.34
CA GLU A 105 1.23 4.52 17.20
C GLU A 105 2.13 4.35 15.96
N ARG A 106 1.97 3.26 15.21
CA ARG A 106 2.77 3.02 14.00
C ARG A 106 2.31 3.88 12.83
N LYS A 107 3.26 4.21 11.94
CA LYS A 107 2.99 4.71 10.59
C LYS A 107 2.84 3.53 9.62
N PHE A 108 1.89 3.64 8.70
CA PHE A 108 1.57 2.62 7.72
C PHE A 108 1.85 3.13 6.31
N ILE A 109 2.91 2.63 5.70
CA ILE A 109 3.19 2.81 4.28
C ILE A 109 2.24 1.91 3.48
N HIS A 110 1.57 2.46 2.48
CA HIS A 110 0.63 1.74 1.65
C HIS A 110 0.74 2.16 0.18
N TRP A 111 0.07 1.43 -0.71
CA TRP A 111 0.01 1.77 -2.13
C TRP A 111 -1.43 2.07 -2.54
N ASN A 112 -1.73 3.33 -2.86
CA ASN A 112 -3.04 3.78 -3.37
C ASN A 112 -4.29 3.46 -2.49
N MET A 113 -4.13 2.93 -1.27
CA MET A 113 -5.21 2.70 -0.27
C MET A 113 -5.76 4.01 0.33
N ARG A 114 -6.50 4.82 -0.45
CA ARG A 114 -6.80 6.23 -0.10
C ARG A 114 -8.23 6.55 0.27
N ASP A 115 -9.20 5.75 -0.16
CA ASP A 115 -10.60 6.19 -0.15
C ASP A 115 -11.59 5.05 0.11
N GLN A 116 -12.87 5.35 -0.04
CA GLN A 116 -13.98 4.42 0.20
C GLN A 116 -14.06 3.31 -0.86
N ASN A 117 -13.51 3.53 -2.06
CA ASN A 117 -13.50 2.52 -3.12
C ASN A 117 -12.38 1.49 -2.87
N TYR A 118 -11.21 1.96 -2.44
CA TYR A 118 -10.08 1.11 -2.14
C TYR A 118 -9.17 1.70 -1.06
N GLY A 119 -8.97 0.95 0.03
CA GLY A 119 -8.07 1.31 1.11
C GLY A 119 -8.66 1.13 2.51
N PHE A 120 -8.09 1.84 3.48
CA PHE A 120 -8.49 1.76 4.88
C PHE A 120 -9.99 1.99 5.06
N ARG A 121 -10.55 3.04 4.43
CA ARG A 121 -11.98 3.35 4.54
C ARG A 121 -12.88 2.27 3.94
N ALA A 122 -12.44 1.60 2.87
CA ALA A 122 -13.15 0.45 2.30
C ALA A 122 -13.17 -0.73 3.28
N ILE A 123 -12.03 -1.03 3.93
CA ILE A 123 -11.92 -2.08 4.95
C ILE A 123 -12.80 -1.77 6.16
N GLU A 124 -12.75 -0.54 6.65
CA GLU A 124 -13.57 -0.04 7.76
C GLU A 124 -15.07 -0.17 7.44
N HIS A 125 -15.50 0.22 6.23
CA HIS A 125 -16.88 0.05 5.80
C HIS A 125 -17.27 -1.43 5.73
N ARG A 126 -16.44 -2.28 5.11
CA ARG A 126 -16.74 -3.72 5.00
C ARG A 126 -16.92 -4.36 6.36
N TYR A 127 -16.08 -4.00 7.32
CA TYR A 127 -16.18 -4.50 8.68
C TYR A 127 -17.46 -4.06 9.38
N ARG A 128 -17.88 -2.80 9.22
CA ARG A 128 -19.18 -2.32 9.74
C ARG A 128 -20.37 -3.08 9.14
N VAL A 129 -20.32 -3.40 7.84
CA VAL A 129 -21.35 -4.22 7.18
C VAL A 129 -21.46 -5.60 7.80
N LEU A 130 -20.36 -6.16 8.29
CA LEU A 130 -20.31 -7.44 9.01
C LEU A 130 -20.62 -7.30 10.51
N GLY A 131 -21.08 -6.13 10.97
CA GLY A 131 -21.43 -5.86 12.37
C GLY A 131 -20.23 -5.60 13.29
N GLY A 132 -19.05 -5.33 12.74
CA GLY A 132 -17.85 -4.95 13.51
C GLY A 132 -17.74 -3.45 13.77
N ASP A 133 -16.87 -3.07 14.72
CA ASP A 133 -16.54 -1.67 15.02
C ASP A 133 -15.06 -1.38 14.72
N PRO A 134 -14.74 -0.70 13.61
CA PRO A 134 -13.36 -0.55 13.15
C PRO A 134 -12.56 0.42 14.02
N TYR A 135 -11.33 0.02 14.35
CA TYR A 135 -10.32 0.97 14.82
C TYR A 135 -9.84 1.86 13.66
N ILE A 136 -9.95 3.18 13.81
CA ILE A 136 -9.59 4.16 12.77
C ILE A 136 -8.18 4.68 12.99
N ILE A 137 -7.27 4.33 12.07
CA ILE A 137 -5.94 4.93 11.99
C ILE A 137 -6.09 6.37 11.50
N GLN A 138 -5.42 7.31 12.15
CA GLN A 138 -5.38 8.71 11.75
C GLN A 138 -4.70 8.88 10.38
N ASP A 139 -5.21 9.79 9.55
CA ASP A 139 -4.75 9.94 8.16
C ASP A 139 -3.27 10.39 8.05
N ASP A 140 -2.73 11.08 9.06
CA ASP A 140 -1.31 11.48 9.15
C ASP A 140 -0.36 10.29 9.40
N ARG A 141 -0.89 9.16 9.86
CA ARG A 141 -0.16 7.89 10.00
C ARG A 141 -0.20 7.04 8.72
N LYS A 142 -0.97 7.43 7.69
CA LYS A 142 -1.11 6.69 6.42
C LYS A 142 -0.23 7.33 5.35
N ILE A 143 0.82 6.63 4.92
CA ILE A 143 1.80 7.14 3.96
C ILE A 143 1.62 6.45 2.61
N ASP A 144 1.10 7.19 1.64
CA ASP A 144 0.93 6.67 0.28
C ASP A 144 2.27 6.69 -0.49
N LEU A 145 2.87 5.52 -0.62
CA LEU A 145 4.14 5.32 -1.31
C LEU A 145 4.05 5.72 -2.79
N SER A 146 2.93 5.47 -3.45
CA SER A 146 2.73 5.84 -4.86
C SER A 146 2.84 7.35 -5.05
N ARG A 147 2.20 8.14 -4.17
CA ARG A 147 2.32 9.61 -4.18
C ARG A 147 3.71 10.07 -3.80
N LEU A 148 4.32 9.45 -2.79
CA LEU A 148 5.67 9.77 -2.36
C LEU A 148 6.69 9.59 -3.49
N LEU A 149 6.58 8.52 -4.28
CA LEU A 149 7.42 8.30 -5.46
C LEU A 149 7.19 9.36 -6.55
N ILE A 150 5.95 9.82 -6.75
CA ILE A 150 5.68 10.97 -7.65
C ILE A 150 6.36 12.24 -7.12
N ASP A 151 6.29 12.51 -5.82
CA ASP A 151 6.92 13.69 -5.23
C ASP A 151 8.46 13.63 -5.42
N LEU A 152 9.05 12.44 -5.30
CA LEU A 152 10.49 12.23 -5.45
C LEU A 152 10.98 12.29 -6.90
N TYR A 153 10.23 11.71 -7.83
CA TYR A 153 10.73 11.43 -9.18
C TYR A 153 9.89 12.10 -10.28
N GLY A 154 8.76 12.72 -9.96
CA GLY A 154 7.82 13.29 -10.92
C GLY A 154 6.80 12.28 -11.43
N VAL A 155 5.72 12.75 -12.06
CA VAL A 155 4.57 11.89 -12.46
C VAL A 155 4.93 10.78 -13.45
N SER A 156 5.94 11.02 -14.29
CA SER A 156 6.39 10.12 -15.36
C SER A 156 7.52 9.18 -14.92
N TYR A 157 7.75 9.01 -13.62
CA TYR A 157 8.85 8.18 -13.11
C TYR A 157 8.76 6.71 -13.52
N ILE A 158 7.55 6.21 -13.79
CA ILE A 158 7.33 4.90 -14.39
C ILE A 158 5.96 4.88 -15.09
N GLY A 159 5.83 4.08 -16.14
CA GLY A 159 4.55 3.86 -16.83
C GLY A 159 3.58 2.99 -16.04
N HIS A 160 2.30 3.01 -16.41
CA HIS A 160 1.30 2.09 -15.88
C HIS A 160 1.40 0.70 -16.55
N PRO A 161 1.09 -0.41 -15.84
CA PRO A 161 0.80 -0.49 -14.41
C PRO A 161 2.10 -0.34 -13.58
N ARG A 162 2.03 0.51 -12.54
CA ARG A 162 3.24 1.10 -11.94
C ARG A 162 4.03 0.12 -11.08
N ILE A 163 3.37 -0.82 -10.41
CA ILE A 163 4.05 -1.74 -9.48
C ILE A 163 4.94 -2.70 -10.28
N GLU A 164 4.35 -3.32 -11.30
CA GLU A 164 4.95 -4.31 -12.20
C GLU A 164 6.12 -3.69 -12.97
N ASN A 165 5.87 -2.55 -13.62
CA ASN A 165 6.92 -1.87 -14.37
C ASN A 165 8.09 -1.43 -13.48
N LEU A 166 7.80 -0.98 -12.25
CA LEU A 166 8.84 -0.56 -11.33
C LEU A 166 9.62 -1.75 -10.77
N ALA A 167 8.95 -2.85 -10.44
CA ALA A 167 9.59 -4.10 -10.01
C ALA A 167 10.52 -4.65 -11.11
N ASN A 168 10.01 -4.76 -12.34
CA ASN A 168 10.77 -5.23 -13.50
C ASN A 168 12.00 -4.35 -13.75
N LYS A 169 11.83 -3.02 -13.76
CA LYS A 169 12.95 -2.08 -13.97
C LYS A 169 14.03 -2.19 -12.89
N ASN A 170 13.63 -2.53 -11.67
CA ASN A 170 14.53 -2.67 -10.54
C ASN A 170 15.05 -4.10 -10.33
N LYS A 171 14.68 -5.04 -11.21
CA LYS A 171 14.99 -6.48 -11.10
C LYS A 171 14.59 -7.04 -9.73
N ILE A 172 13.41 -6.66 -9.24
CA ILE A 172 12.83 -7.22 -8.03
C ILE A 172 12.03 -8.44 -8.43
N GLU A 173 12.40 -9.60 -7.89
CA GLU A 173 11.64 -10.82 -8.10
C GLU A 173 10.29 -10.72 -7.41
N ALA A 174 9.22 -10.83 -8.20
CA ALA A 174 7.84 -10.72 -7.73
C ALA A 174 7.14 -12.08 -7.81
N LEU A 175 7.79 -13.14 -7.30
CA LEU A 175 7.22 -14.49 -7.28
C LEU A 175 5.85 -14.47 -6.56
N ASP A 176 4.84 -15.10 -7.15
CA ASP A 176 3.44 -15.12 -6.69
C ASP A 176 2.69 -13.77 -6.77
N PHE A 177 3.27 -12.74 -7.38
CA PHE A 177 2.56 -11.48 -7.61
C PHE A 177 1.43 -11.65 -8.63
N MET A 178 0.21 -11.29 -8.23
CA MET A 178 -0.93 -11.21 -9.13
C MET A 178 -1.27 -9.76 -9.49
N THR A 179 -1.56 -9.52 -10.77
CA THR A 179 -2.21 -8.29 -11.25
C THR A 179 -3.66 -8.23 -10.78
N GLY A 180 -4.27 -7.04 -10.78
CA GLY A 180 -5.67 -6.90 -10.36
C GLY A 180 -6.66 -7.78 -11.13
N LYS A 181 -6.39 -8.05 -12.43
CA LYS A 181 -7.19 -9.01 -13.22
C LYS A 181 -7.02 -10.45 -12.72
N GLN A 182 -5.78 -10.87 -12.44
CA GLN A 182 -5.49 -12.20 -11.91
C GLN A 182 -6.05 -12.40 -10.50
N GLU A 183 -6.06 -11.36 -9.67
CA GLU A 183 -6.67 -11.41 -8.33
C GLU A 183 -8.19 -11.59 -8.42
N ALA A 184 -8.85 -10.86 -9.33
CA ALA A 184 -10.28 -11.05 -9.57
C ALA A 184 -10.60 -12.49 -10.00
N GLU A 185 -9.84 -13.04 -10.96
CA GLU A 185 -10.02 -14.42 -11.41
C GLU A 185 -9.71 -15.45 -10.32
N ALA A 186 -8.67 -15.22 -9.52
CA ALA A 186 -8.32 -16.10 -8.39
C ALA A 186 -9.43 -16.11 -7.33
N PHE A 187 -10.09 -14.98 -7.09
CA PHE A 187 -11.21 -14.89 -6.17
C PHE A 187 -12.42 -15.70 -6.66
N GLU A 188 -12.85 -15.51 -7.91
CA GLU A 188 -13.98 -16.25 -8.50
C GLU A 188 -13.76 -17.77 -8.47
N ASN A 189 -12.50 -18.20 -8.61
CA ASN A 189 -12.11 -19.61 -8.55
C ASN A 189 -11.80 -20.12 -7.14
N GLY A 190 -12.02 -19.32 -6.09
CA GLY A 190 -11.79 -19.72 -4.69
C GLY A 190 -10.31 -19.97 -4.34
N LYS A 191 -9.36 -19.39 -5.08
CA LYS A 191 -7.90 -19.57 -4.89
C LYS A 191 -7.37 -18.65 -3.78
N TYR A 192 -7.93 -18.78 -2.56
CA TYR A 192 -7.62 -17.88 -1.45
C TYR A 192 -6.17 -17.96 -0.94
N VAL A 193 -5.53 -19.12 -1.07
CA VAL A 193 -4.11 -19.29 -0.74
C VAL A 193 -3.23 -18.46 -1.67
N ASP A 194 -3.52 -18.48 -2.98
CA ASP A 194 -2.74 -17.74 -3.96
C ASP A 194 -2.94 -16.23 -3.82
N LEU A 195 -4.16 -15.78 -3.53
CA LEU A 195 -4.46 -14.38 -3.18
C LEU A 195 -3.66 -13.91 -1.95
N HIS A 196 -3.56 -14.75 -0.92
CA HIS A 196 -2.76 -14.44 0.26
C HIS A 196 -1.27 -14.32 -0.07
N ARG A 197 -0.71 -15.27 -0.83
CA ARG A 197 0.70 -15.23 -1.27
C ARG A 197 1.01 -13.97 -2.08
N SER A 198 0.12 -13.60 -3.00
CA SER A 198 0.22 -12.36 -3.76
C SER A 198 0.24 -11.13 -2.85
N THR A 199 -0.63 -11.08 -1.83
CA THR A 199 -0.69 -9.96 -0.87
C THR A 199 0.60 -9.84 -0.04
N LEU A 200 1.14 -10.98 0.42
CA LEU A 200 2.45 -11.03 1.10
C LEU A 200 3.57 -10.54 0.18
N ARG A 201 3.56 -10.95 -1.10
CA ARG A 201 4.56 -10.48 -2.07
C ARG A 201 4.46 -8.98 -2.29
N LYS A 202 3.26 -8.41 -2.36
CA LYS A 202 3.07 -6.97 -2.58
C LYS A 202 3.68 -6.12 -1.46
N VAL A 203 3.48 -6.48 -0.19
CA VAL A 203 4.11 -5.72 0.92
C VAL A 203 5.64 -5.83 0.89
N ASP A 204 6.20 -6.96 0.49
CA ASP A 204 7.64 -7.12 0.31
C ASP A 204 8.20 -6.26 -0.84
N VAL A 205 7.50 -6.23 -1.97
CA VAL A 205 7.83 -5.36 -3.11
C VAL A 205 7.77 -3.87 -2.70
N PHE A 206 6.78 -3.47 -1.91
CA PHE A 206 6.64 -2.09 -1.44
C PHE A 206 7.74 -1.71 -0.44
N CYS A 207 8.14 -2.61 0.46
CA CYS A 207 9.33 -2.42 1.29
C CYS A 207 10.57 -2.17 0.42
N ASN A 208 10.79 -3.00 -0.60
CA ASN A 208 11.91 -2.86 -1.54
C ASN A 208 11.89 -1.49 -2.26
N PHE A 209 10.72 -1.03 -2.71
CA PHE A 209 10.59 0.29 -3.32
C PHE A 209 10.92 1.42 -2.34
N ALA A 210 10.39 1.36 -1.12
CA ALA A 210 10.64 2.38 -0.10
C ALA A 210 12.12 2.45 0.28
N GLN A 211 12.77 1.30 0.51
CA GLN A 211 14.19 1.20 0.84
C GLN A 211 15.06 1.77 -0.29
N ARG A 212 14.84 1.33 -1.53
CA ARG A 212 15.62 1.82 -2.68
C ARG A 212 15.37 3.30 -2.95
N ALA A 213 14.16 3.80 -2.68
CA ALA A 213 13.88 5.23 -2.77
C ALA A 213 14.65 6.02 -1.69
N PHE A 214 14.71 5.50 -0.46
CA PHE A 214 15.50 6.09 0.63
C PHE A 214 16.99 6.13 0.29
N ASP A 215 17.55 5.01 -0.16
CA ASP A 215 18.97 4.84 -0.55
C ASP A 215 19.35 5.56 -1.85
N LYS A 216 18.36 6.15 -2.55
CA LYS A 216 18.51 6.77 -3.87
C LYS A 216 18.99 5.79 -4.95
N SER A 217 18.73 4.50 -4.78
CA SER A 217 19.08 3.43 -5.71
C SER A 217 17.90 2.95 -6.57
N LEU A 218 16.69 3.46 -6.33
CA LEU A 218 15.50 3.12 -7.10
C LEU A 218 15.62 3.62 -8.56
N LYS A 219 15.62 2.70 -9.51
CA LYS A 219 15.69 2.98 -10.94
C LYS A 219 14.31 3.44 -11.44
N THR A 220 14.28 4.59 -12.09
CA THR A 220 13.07 5.21 -12.66
C THR A 220 13.33 5.70 -14.09
N ASN A 221 12.28 6.08 -14.81
CA ASN A 221 12.37 6.72 -16.14
C ASN A 221 12.70 8.22 -16.05
N SER A 222 12.74 8.78 -14.84
CA SER A 222 12.95 10.21 -14.64
C SER A 222 14.40 10.61 -14.87
N SER A 223 14.59 11.66 -15.66
CA SER A 223 15.88 12.34 -15.71
C SER A 223 16.15 13.06 -14.39
N TRP A 224 17.42 13.28 -14.06
CA TRP A 224 17.82 14.01 -12.86
C TRP A 224 17.19 15.42 -12.79
N LYS A 225 17.17 16.13 -13.93
CA LYS A 225 16.53 17.46 -14.03
C LYS A 225 15.03 17.41 -13.75
N ALA A 226 14.33 16.40 -14.27
CA ALA A 226 12.90 16.22 -14.05
C ALA A 226 12.59 15.88 -12.59
N ALA A 227 13.34 14.94 -11.99
CA ALA A 227 13.14 14.53 -10.60
C ALA A 227 13.38 15.69 -9.60
N HIS A 228 14.44 16.46 -9.81
CA HIS A 228 14.80 17.60 -8.96
C HIS A 228 14.07 18.90 -9.34
N GLY A 229 13.23 18.89 -10.39
CA GLY A 229 12.52 20.08 -10.86
C GLY A 229 13.45 21.22 -11.26
N LEU A 230 14.66 20.93 -11.73
CA LEU A 230 15.64 21.94 -12.12
C LEU A 230 15.34 22.44 -13.53
N SER A 231 14.82 23.66 -13.58
CA SER A 231 14.59 24.44 -14.79
C SER A 231 15.15 25.84 -14.61
N TRP A 232 15.35 26.60 -15.70
CA TRP A 232 15.72 28.02 -15.59
C TRP A 232 14.74 28.82 -14.70
N LYS A 233 13.44 28.48 -14.71
CA LYS A 233 12.45 29.07 -13.81
C LYS A 233 12.74 28.78 -12.34
N THR A 234 13.23 27.59 -12.01
CA THR A 234 13.61 27.18 -10.65
C THR A 234 14.85 27.92 -10.17
N VAL A 235 15.84 28.12 -11.05
CA VAL A 235 17.04 28.92 -10.74
C VAL A 235 16.66 30.37 -10.44
N ILE A 236 15.77 30.97 -11.24
CA ILE A 236 15.25 32.32 -11.01
C ILE A 236 14.43 32.41 -9.71
N TYR A 237 13.65 31.37 -9.39
CA TYR A 237 12.89 31.30 -8.14
C TYR A 237 13.83 31.28 -6.92
N LEU A 238 14.89 30.46 -6.96
CA LEU A 238 15.88 30.36 -5.90
C LEU A 238 16.68 31.66 -5.72
N SER A 239 17.06 32.34 -6.81
CA SER A 239 17.77 33.62 -6.72
C SER A 239 16.92 34.73 -6.10
N LYS A 240 15.61 34.78 -6.40
CA LYS A 240 14.68 35.73 -5.77
C LYS A 240 14.43 35.42 -4.29
N SER A 241 14.34 34.14 -3.92
CA SER A 241 14.16 33.67 -2.54
C SER A 241 15.36 33.98 -1.64
N LEU A 242 16.58 33.86 -2.17
CA LEU A 242 17.81 34.21 -1.46
C LEU A 242 17.91 35.72 -1.18
N ASN A 243 17.52 36.57 -2.13
CA ASN A 243 17.52 38.02 -1.95
C ASN A 243 16.46 38.52 -0.93
N GLN A 244 15.37 37.77 -0.72
CA GLN A 244 14.36 38.11 0.29
C GLN A 244 14.74 37.73 1.73
N LYS A 245 15.75 36.86 1.93
CA LYS A 245 16.27 36.50 3.26
C LYS A 245 17.48 37.32 3.69
N ALA A 246 17.97 38.21 2.83
CA ALA A 246 19.14 39.07 3.06
C ALA A 246 18.74 40.51 3.45
N VAL A 247 17.47 40.75 3.74
CA VAL A 247 16.88 42.00 4.28
C VAL A 247 16.16 41.65 5.56
#